data_AF-A0A9E3K6S6-F1
#
_entry.id   AF-A0A9E3K6S6-F1
#
_cell.length_a   1.000
_cell.length_b   1.000
_cell.length_c   1.000
_cell.angle_alpha   90.00
_cell.angle_beta   90.00
_cell.angle_gamma   90.00
#
_symmetry.space_group_name_H-M   'P 1'
#
loop_
_entity.id
_entity.type
_entity.pdbx_description
1 polymer ?
#
loop_
_entity_poly.entity_id
_entity_poly.type
_entity_poly.pdbx_seq_one_letter_code
_entity_poly.pdbx_strand_id
1 'polypeptide(L)'
;MAAIRAMVKAPPHPADVANGQTVFNAGGCSSCHAVPGQPDRLKLGGGLAIESPFGTFYAPNISPDPADGIGKWTEVEFIRAVTEGISPAGYHYFPAFPYTSYQHARPEDLRDLFAYLKSLEPVSGKVREHDVPFPFNIRRNIGIWKLLFMDRQPFMPDPARPASWNRGAYLVGSLGHCAECHSARNFLGGIIAAQRFAGGPNPEGEGWVPNITQKGIGEWSEKDITYFLETGEMPDGDTAGGSMARVIKNTSRLSSQDRAAMAEYIKSLPPVEGPPRPRKATHGGN
;
A
#
# COMPACT_ATOMS: atom_id res chain seq x y z
N MET A 1 -12.51 -10.56 11.14
CA MET A 1 -13.87 -10.48 11.75
C MET A 1 -14.43 -9.05 11.79
N ALA A 2 -13.67 -8.01 12.15
CA ALA A 2 -14.20 -6.64 12.28
C ALA A 2 -14.67 -6.02 10.95
N ALA A 3 -13.87 -6.10 9.87
CA ALA A 3 -14.24 -5.59 8.55
C ALA A 3 -15.47 -6.32 7.97
N ILE A 4 -15.51 -7.66 8.07
CA ILE A 4 -16.68 -8.46 7.65
C ILE A 4 -17.92 -8.08 8.48
N ARG A 5 -17.78 -7.90 9.80
CA ARG A 5 -18.89 -7.46 10.67
C ARG A 5 -19.35 -6.04 10.35
N ALA A 6 -18.44 -5.14 9.97
CA ALA A 6 -18.76 -3.78 9.55
C ALA A 6 -19.51 -3.78 8.21
N MET A 7 -19.07 -4.61 7.25
CA MET A 7 -19.76 -4.79 5.97
C MET A 7 -21.19 -5.32 6.14
N VAL A 8 -21.41 -6.29 7.02
CA VAL A 8 -22.76 -6.82 7.35
C VAL A 8 -23.65 -5.74 8.00
N LYS A 9 -23.06 -4.69 8.58
CA LYS A 9 -23.79 -3.57 9.19
C LYS A 9 -23.96 -2.37 8.26
N ALA A 10 -23.18 -2.27 7.18
CA ALA A 10 -23.24 -1.16 6.25
C ALA A 10 -24.57 -1.23 5.46
N PRO A 11 -25.24 -0.10 5.22
CA PRO A 11 -26.44 -0.09 4.40
C PRO A 11 -26.11 -0.60 2.98
N PRO A 12 -27.05 -1.32 2.33
CA PRO A 12 -26.85 -1.77 0.96
C PRO A 12 -26.68 -0.54 0.05
N HIS A 13 -25.52 -0.44 -0.57
CA HIS A 13 -25.17 0.61 -1.53
C HIS A 13 -24.71 -0.11 -2.81
N PRO A 14 -25.28 0.19 -4.00
CA PRO A 14 -24.82 -0.38 -5.26
C PRO A 14 -23.35 -0.04 -5.48
N ALA A 15 -22.49 -1.00 -5.85
CA ALA A 15 -21.08 -0.70 -5.99
C ALA A 15 -20.83 0.45 -7.01
N ASP A 16 -20.02 1.44 -6.62
CA ASP A 16 -19.64 2.57 -7.47
C ASP A 16 -18.30 2.29 -8.14
N VAL A 17 -18.34 1.96 -9.44
CA VAL A 17 -17.14 1.63 -10.22
C VAL A 17 -16.18 2.82 -10.36
N ALA A 18 -16.68 4.06 -10.35
CA ALA A 18 -15.83 5.25 -10.44
C ALA A 18 -15.07 5.48 -9.12
N ASN A 19 -15.75 5.29 -7.97
CA ASN A 19 -15.05 5.24 -6.68
C ASN A 19 -14.07 4.06 -6.64
N GLY A 20 -14.45 2.90 -7.16
CA GLY A 20 -13.59 1.72 -7.26
C GLY A 20 -12.29 1.98 -8.03
N GLN A 21 -12.35 2.73 -9.13
CA GLN A 21 -11.17 3.19 -9.85
C GLN A 21 -10.29 4.13 -9.00
N THR A 22 -10.90 5.03 -8.23
CA THR A 22 -10.18 5.92 -7.30
C THR A 22 -9.45 5.11 -6.23
N VAL A 23 -10.13 4.12 -5.64
CA VAL A 23 -9.56 3.21 -4.64
C VAL A 23 -8.44 2.35 -5.24
N PHE A 24 -8.60 1.88 -6.48
CA PHE A 24 -7.58 1.13 -7.22
C PHE A 24 -6.30 1.96 -7.41
N ASN A 25 -6.45 3.24 -7.76
CA ASN A 25 -5.33 4.17 -7.88
C ASN A 25 -4.72 4.47 -6.51
N ALA A 26 -5.52 4.79 -5.49
CA ALA A 26 -5.01 5.06 -4.14
C ALA A 26 -4.25 3.85 -3.56
N GLY A 27 -4.77 2.63 -3.74
CA GLY A 27 -4.14 1.36 -3.38
C GLY A 27 -2.86 1.04 -4.16
N GLY A 28 -2.66 1.70 -5.30
CA GLY A 28 -1.55 1.42 -6.20
C GLY A 28 -1.55 0.00 -6.74
N CYS A 29 -2.71 -0.62 -6.95
CA CYS A 29 -2.83 -2.03 -7.32
C CYS A 29 -2.02 -2.37 -8.59
N SER A 30 -2.03 -1.48 -9.59
CA SER A 30 -1.26 -1.66 -10.83
C SER A 30 0.27 -1.59 -10.64
N SER A 31 0.79 -1.02 -9.54
CA SER A 31 2.23 -0.96 -9.29
C SER A 31 2.85 -2.34 -9.12
N CYS A 32 2.07 -3.30 -8.62
CA CYS A 32 2.50 -4.67 -8.37
C CYS A 32 1.84 -5.67 -9.30
N HIS A 33 0.55 -5.49 -9.59
CA HIS A 33 -0.24 -6.51 -10.28
C HIS A 33 -0.30 -6.35 -11.80
N ALA A 34 0.13 -5.22 -12.37
CA ALA A 34 0.26 -5.11 -13.81
C ALA A 34 1.34 -6.09 -14.32
N VAL A 35 1.13 -6.70 -15.49
CA VAL A 35 2.12 -7.57 -16.12
C VAL A 35 3.42 -6.77 -16.35
N PRO A 36 4.57 -7.20 -15.79
CA PRO A 36 5.83 -6.49 -15.95
C PRO A 36 6.21 -6.26 -17.42
N GLY A 37 6.71 -5.07 -17.72
CA GLY A 37 7.17 -4.71 -19.07
C GLY A 37 6.07 -4.40 -20.08
N GLN A 38 4.79 -4.46 -19.70
CA GLN A 38 3.68 -4.09 -20.57
C GLN A 38 3.28 -2.60 -20.37
N PRO A 39 2.86 -1.91 -21.45
CA PRO A 39 2.43 -0.51 -21.35
C PRO A 39 1.06 -0.36 -20.67
N ASP A 40 0.17 -1.34 -20.86
CA ASP A 40 -1.16 -1.33 -20.26
C ASP A 40 -1.13 -1.78 -18.80
N ARG A 41 -1.31 -0.81 -17.90
CA ARG A 41 -1.30 -0.98 -16.45
C ARG A 41 -2.57 -1.65 -15.90
N LEU A 42 -3.60 -1.85 -16.73
CA LEU A 42 -4.84 -2.52 -16.38
C LEU A 42 -4.82 -4.02 -16.72
N LYS A 43 -3.75 -4.51 -17.38
CA LYS A 43 -3.52 -5.97 -17.52
C LYS A 43 -2.96 -6.52 -16.21
N LEU A 44 -3.85 -6.91 -15.30
CA LEU A 44 -3.53 -7.30 -13.93
C LEU A 44 -3.11 -8.78 -13.75
N GLY A 45 -2.26 -9.29 -14.66
CA GLY A 45 -1.78 -10.68 -14.65
C GLY A 45 -0.73 -11.00 -13.59
N GLY A 46 -0.19 -10.00 -12.90
CA GLY A 46 0.84 -10.17 -11.87
C GLY A 46 2.22 -10.52 -12.44
N GLY A 47 3.08 -11.04 -11.57
CA GLY A 47 4.43 -11.51 -11.90
C GLY A 47 5.58 -10.58 -11.51
N LEU A 48 5.30 -9.38 -10.98
CA LEU A 48 6.34 -8.52 -10.44
C LEU A 48 7.05 -9.22 -9.27
N ALA A 49 8.37 -9.34 -9.36
CA ALA A 49 9.24 -9.76 -8.26
C ALA A 49 9.44 -8.61 -7.26
N ILE A 50 9.23 -8.90 -5.98
CA ILE A 50 9.39 -7.99 -4.86
C ILE A 50 10.42 -8.65 -3.93
N GLU A 51 11.64 -8.15 -3.99
CA GLU A 51 12.74 -8.63 -3.16
C GLU A 51 12.60 -8.12 -1.73
N SER A 52 13.11 -8.89 -0.77
CA SER A 52 13.13 -8.50 0.63
C SER A 52 14.19 -9.29 1.40
N PRO A 53 14.54 -8.88 2.63
CA PRO A 53 15.36 -9.69 3.52
C PRO A 53 14.79 -11.08 3.86
N PHE A 54 13.51 -11.32 3.57
CA PHE A 54 12.79 -12.57 3.87
C PHE A 54 12.61 -13.46 2.63
N GLY A 55 13.17 -13.09 1.49
CA GLY A 55 13.01 -13.79 0.20
C GLY A 55 12.27 -12.95 -0.84
N THR A 56 11.97 -13.56 -1.97
CA THR A 56 11.35 -12.90 -3.12
C THR A 56 9.88 -13.28 -3.24
N PHE A 57 9.02 -12.28 -3.20
CA PHE A 57 7.58 -12.42 -3.42
C PHE A 57 7.22 -12.09 -4.86
N TYR A 58 6.20 -12.73 -5.40
CA TYR A 58 5.70 -12.45 -6.75
C TYR A 58 4.25 -12.00 -6.64
N ALA A 59 3.93 -10.82 -7.16
CA ALA A 59 2.56 -10.30 -7.12
C ALA A 59 1.62 -11.25 -7.89
N PRO A 60 0.52 -11.73 -7.30
CA PRO A 60 -0.38 -12.66 -7.97
C PRO A 60 -1.21 -11.96 -9.06
N ASN A 61 -1.83 -12.75 -9.92
CA ASN A 61 -2.86 -12.29 -10.86
C ASN A 61 -4.12 -11.89 -10.08
N ILE A 62 -4.60 -10.65 -10.26
CA ILE A 62 -5.85 -10.15 -9.66
C ILE A 62 -6.87 -9.70 -10.71
N SER A 63 -6.67 -10.09 -11.97
CA SER A 63 -7.65 -9.88 -13.03
C SER A 63 -8.93 -10.69 -12.76
N PRO A 64 -10.06 -10.41 -13.43
CA PRO A 64 -11.28 -11.19 -13.27
C PRO A 64 -11.26 -12.56 -13.97
N ASP A 65 -10.08 -13.03 -14.40
CA ASP A 65 -9.93 -14.39 -14.94
C ASP A 65 -10.41 -15.44 -13.90
N PRO A 66 -11.27 -16.40 -14.30
CA PRO A 66 -11.86 -17.37 -13.38
C PRO A 66 -10.95 -18.56 -13.02
N ALA A 67 -9.86 -18.76 -13.74
CA ALA A 67 -8.91 -19.86 -13.49
C ALA A 67 -7.69 -19.36 -12.71
N ASP A 68 -7.11 -18.25 -13.15
CA ASP A 68 -5.82 -17.76 -12.68
C ASP A 68 -5.92 -16.49 -11.82
N GLY A 69 -7.03 -15.74 -11.91
CA GLY A 69 -7.27 -14.50 -11.18
C GLY A 69 -8.29 -14.61 -10.04
N ILE A 70 -8.95 -13.49 -9.74
CA ILE A 70 -10.00 -13.40 -8.70
C ILE A 70 -11.41 -13.62 -9.26
N GLY A 71 -11.54 -14.13 -10.48
CA GLY A 71 -12.81 -14.22 -11.19
C GLY A 71 -13.92 -14.99 -10.45
N LYS A 72 -13.55 -16.02 -9.69
CA LYS A 72 -14.48 -16.84 -8.89
C LYS A 72 -14.66 -16.38 -7.45
N TRP A 73 -13.92 -15.36 -7.01
CA TRP A 73 -14.00 -14.91 -5.63
C TRP A 73 -15.33 -14.20 -5.38
N THR A 74 -15.84 -14.36 -4.17
CA THR A 74 -16.92 -13.53 -3.64
C THR A 74 -16.36 -12.21 -3.10
N GLU A 75 -17.21 -11.19 -2.99
CA GLU A 75 -16.85 -9.91 -2.38
C GLU A 75 -16.32 -10.08 -0.94
N VAL A 76 -16.94 -10.97 -0.14
CA VAL A 76 -16.51 -11.29 1.23
C VAL A 76 -15.09 -11.87 1.24
N GLU A 77 -14.77 -12.78 0.32
CA GLU A 77 -13.44 -13.37 0.21
C GLU A 77 -12.40 -12.33 -0.20
N PHE A 78 -12.74 -11.45 -1.14
CA PHE A 78 -11.88 -10.34 -1.54
C PHE A 78 -11.60 -9.39 -0.38
N ILE A 79 -12.63 -8.93 0.33
CA ILE A 79 -12.47 -8.02 1.47
C ILE A 79 -11.66 -8.68 2.59
N ARG A 80 -11.90 -9.97 2.86
CA ARG A 80 -11.11 -10.73 3.83
C ARG A 80 -9.65 -10.86 3.41
N ALA A 81 -9.38 -11.09 2.14
CA ALA A 81 -8.01 -11.11 1.62
C ALA A 81 -7.33 -9.77 1.83
N VAL A 82 -7.97 -8.67 1.41
CA VAL A 82 -7.41 -7.31 1.47
C VAL A 82 -7.20 -6.82 2.90
N THR A 83 -8.17 -7.02 3.79
CA THR A 83 -8.12 -6.47 5.17
C THR A 83 -7.48 -7.40 6.18
N GLU A 84 -7.55 -8.72 5.99
CA GLU A 84 -7.07 -9.69 6.96
C GLU A 84 -5.86 -10.48 6.44
N GLY A 85 -5.54 -10.38 5.14
CA GLY A 85 -4.48 -11.16 4.52
C GLY A 85 -4.78 -12.67 4.53
N ILE A 86 -6.04 -13.07 4.34
CA ILE A 86 -6.46 -14.48 4.40
C ILE A 86 -7.09 -14.88 3.05
N SER A 87 -6.57 -15.96 2.45
CA SER A 87 -7.07 -16.46 1.16
C SER A 87 -8.52 -16.99 1.25
N PRO A 88 -9.20 -17.22 0.11
CA PRO A 88 -10.49 -17.91 0.09
C PRO A 88 -10.46 -19.25 0.85
N ALA A 89 -9.37 -20.00 0.71
CA ALA A 89 -9.13 -21.28 1.38
C ALA A 89 -8.66 -21.16 2.84
N GLY A 90 -8.52 -19.95 3.40
CA GLY A 90 -8.16 -19.74 4.81
C GLY A 90 -6.67 -19.67 5.11
N TYR A 91 -5.80 -19.66 4.10
CA TYR A 91 -4.35 -19.54 4.29
C TYR A 91 -3.92 -18.09 4.56
N HIS A 92 -2.92 -17.89 5.41
CA HIS A 92 -2.31 -16.57 5.61
C HIS A 92 -1.48 -16.17 4.38
N TYR A 93 -1.69 -14.94 3.89
CA TYR A 93 -0.80 -14.24 2.98
C TYR A 93 0.38 -13.62 3.72
N PHE A 94 1.53 -13.57 3.06
CA PHE A 94 2.71 -12.88 3.55
C PHE A 94 2.49 -11.36 3.63
N PRO A 95 3.09 -10.66 4.60
CA PRO A 95 2.89 -9.23 4.80
C PRO A 95 3.50 -8.33 3.72
N ALA A 96 4.13 -8.91 2.68
CA ALA A 96 4.40 -8.21 1.42
C ALA A 96 3.11 -7.72 0.74
N PHE A 97 1.97 -8.35 1.03
CA PHE A 97 0.65 -7.79 0.75
C PHE A 97 0.28 -6.84 1.90
N PRO A 98 0.08 -5.52 1.67
CA PRO A 98 0.01 -4.52 2.76
C PRO A 98 -1.36 -4.49 3.47
N TYR A 99 -1.89 -5.65 3.86
CA TYR A 99 -3.11 -5.78 4.64
C TYR A 99 -3.01 -5.11 6.02
N THR A 100 -1.79 -4.88 6.54
CA THR A 100 -1.54 -4.09 7.75
C THR A 100 -1.95 -2.62 7.60
N SER A 101 -1.96 -2.09 6.38
CA SER A 101 -2.49 -0.76 6.10
C SER A 101 -3.93 -0.84 5.58
N TYR A 102 -4.24 -1.79 4.69
CA TYR A 102 -5.58 -1.94 4.13
C TYR A 102 -6.66 -2.36 5.14
N GLN A 103 -6.30 -2.92 6.30
CA GLN A 103 -7.27 -3.21 7.37
C GLN A 103 -8.08 -1.98 7.80
N HIS A 104 -7.54 -0.77 7.60
CA HIS A 104 -8.19 0.49 7.94
C HIS A 104 -9.14 0.99 6.84
N ALA A 105 -9.13 0.36 5.65
CA ALA A 105 -10.00 0.74 4.55
C ALA A 105 -11.48 0.53 4.91
N ARG A 106 -12.33 1.43 4.43
CA ARG A 106 -13.79 1.33 4.60
C ARG A 106 -14.30 0.14 3.76
N PRO A 107 -15.18 -0.72 4.30
CA PRO A 107 -15.73 -1.84 3.55
C PRO A 107 -16.40 -1.43 2.23
N GLU A 108 -17.03 -0.25 2.20
CA GLU A 108 -17.71 0.28 1.02
C GLU A 108 -16.72 0.55 -0.12
N ASP A 109 -15.56 1.14 0.18
CA ASP A 109 -14.50 1.40 -0.80
C ASP A 109 -13.91 0.09 -1.35
N LEU A 110 -13.86 -0.97 -0.53
CA LEU A 110 -13.36 -2.27 -0.96
C LEU A 110 -14.37 -3.03 -1.83
N ARG A 111 -15.66 -2.88 -1.58
CA ARG A 111 -16.72 -3.34 -2.48
C ARG A 111 -16.62 -2.65 -3.84
N ASP A 112 -16.46 -1.33 -3.83
CA ASP A 112 -16.33 -0.53 -5.05
C ASP A 112 -15.07 -0.92 -5.83
N LEU A 113 -13.95 -1.10 -5.14
CA LEU A 113 -12.72 -1.65 -5.73
C LEU A 113 -12.95 -3.02 -6.35
N PHE A 114 -13.64 -3.93 -5.64
CA PHE A 114 -13.94 -5.26 -6.16
C PHE A 114 -14.77 -5.17 -7.44
N ALA A 115 -15.82 -4.34 -7.47
CA ALA A 115 -16.62 -4.11 -8.67
C ALA A 115 -15.79 -3.54 -9.84
N TYR A 116 -14.90 -2.58 -9.57
CA TYR A 116 -13.98 -2.06 -10.58
C TYR A 116 -13.06 -3.16 -11.12
N LEU A 117 -12.39 -3.94 -10.27
CA LEU A 117 -11.55 -5.05 -10.70
C LEU A 117 -12.32 -6.09 -11.54
N LYS A 118 -13.58 -6.35 -11.18
CA LYS A 118 -14.46 -7.27 -11.91
C LYS A 118 -14.89 -6.76 -13.29
N SER A 119 -14.79 -5.45 -13.54
CA SER A 119 -15.08 -4.83 -14.84
C SER A 119 -13.89 -4.82 -15.81
N LEU A 120 -12.68 -5.15 -15.35
CA LEU A 120 -11.48 -5.14 -16.18
C LEU A 120 -11.39 -6.36 -17.10
N GLU A 121 -10.47 -6.32 -18.05
CA GLU A 121 -10.18 -7.46 -18.92
C GLU A 121 -9.53 -8.62 -18.13
N PRO A 122 -9.99 -9.87 -18.32
CA PRO A 122 -9.31 -11.03 -17.77
C PRO A 122 -7.91 -11.18 -18.39
N VAL A 123 -6.97 -11.65 -17.58
CA VAL A 123 -5.62 -12.00 -18.03
C VAL A 123 -5.35 -13.42 -17.57
N SER A 124 -5.15 -14.35 -18.49
CA SER A 124 -4.82 -15.74 -18.15
C SER A 124 -3.33 -15.89 -17.86
N GLY A 125 -2.98 -16.91 -17.08
CA GLY A 125 -1.63 -17.21 -16.64
C GLY A 125 -1.48 -17.14 -15.12
N LYS A 126 -1.07 -18.27 -14.53
CA LYS A 126 -0.71 -18.34 -13.12
C LYS A 126 0.71 -17.83 -12.91
N VAL A 127 0.89 -16.94 -11.94
CA VAL A 127 2.20 -16.50 -11.47
C VAL A 127 2.88 -17.61 -10.68
N ARG A 128 4.21 -17.72 -10.80
CA ARG A 128 5.01 -18.67 -10.02
C ARG A 128 4.86 -18.45 -8.51
N GLU A 129 5.18 -19.49 -7.74
CA GLU A 129 5.22 -19.40 -6.27
C GLU A 129 6.39 -18.53 -5.79
N HIS A 130 6.30 -18.05 -4.55
CA HIS A 130 7.33 -17.22 -3.90
C HIS A 130 8.60 -18.00 -3.55
N ASP A 131 9.74 -17.33 -3.66
CA ASP A 131 11.05 -17.88 -3.27
C ASP A 131 11.37 -17.41 -1.84
N VAL A 132 10.71 -18.04 -0.87
CA VAL A 132 10.86 -17.74 0.56
C VAL A 132 11.62 -18.88 1.24
N PRO A 133 12.82 -18.64 1.81
CA PRO A 133 13.59 -19.69 2.45
C PRO A 133 12.97 -20.12 3.78
N PHE A 134 13.35 -21.33 4.24
CA PHE A 134 13.09 -21.75 5.62
C PHE A 134 13.83 -20.83 6.61
N PRO A 135 13.23 -20.45 7.75
CA PRO A 135 11.91 -20.86 8.25
C PRO A 135 10.75 -19.94 7.85
N PHE A 136 11.00 -18.91 7.04
CA PHE A 136 10.00 -17.89 6.69
C PHE A 136 8.87 -18.42 5.79
N ASN A 137 9.07 -19.55 5.11
CA ASN A 137 8.03 -20.20 4.30
C ASN A 137 6.87 -20.83 5.10
N ILE A 138 7.01 -20.98 6.43
CA ILE A 138 5.98 -21.58 7.29
C ILE A 138 4.85 -20.57 7.54
N ARG A 139 3.85 -20.56 6.64
CA ARG A 139 2.71 -19.62 6.66
C ARG A 139 1.92 -19.57 7.97
N ARG A 140 1.91 -20.65 8.77
CA ARG A 140 1.18 -20.67 10.05
C ARG A 140 1.72 -19.64 11.05
N ASN A 141 3.02 -19.34 11.01
CA ASN A 141 3.64 -18.36 11.91
C ASN A 141 3.19 -16.92 11.62
N ILE A 142 2.70 -16.66 10.41
CA ILE A 142 2.12 -15.37 10.04
C ILE A 142 0.88 -15.05 10.89
N GLY A 143 0.13 -16.06 11.34
CA GLY A 143 -0.99 -15.83 12.27
C GLY A 143 -0.55 -15.15 13.57
N ILE A 144 0.59 -15.57 14.14
CA ILE A 144 1.20 -14.96 15.34
C ILE A 144 1.72 -13.58 15.00
N TRP A 145 2.42 -13.42 13.88
CA TRP A 145 2.90 -12.12 13.41
C TRP A 145 1.78 -11.08 13.31
N LYS A 146 0.62 -11.47 12.75
CA LYS A 146 -0.56 -10.61 12.66
C LYS A 146 -1.12 -10.20 14.02
N LEU A 147 -0.99 -11.03 15.06
CA LEU A 147 -1.43 -10.65 16.42
C LEU A 147 -0.54 -9.56 17.03
N LEU A 148 0.73 -9.47 16.61
CA LEU A 148 1.68 -8.49 17.11
C LEU A 148 1.58 -7.14 16.38
N PHE A 149 1.22 -7.16 15.09
CA PHE A 149 1.35 -5.98 14.22
C PHE A 149 0.04 -5.50 13.56
N MET A 150 -1.11 -6.07 13.92
CA MET A 150 -2.43 -5.60 13.45
C MET A 150 -3.38 -5.31 14.61
N ASP A 151 -4.03 -4.15 14.58
CA ASP A 151 -5.09 -3.78 15.53
C ASP A 151 -6.50 -4.18 15.05
N ARG A 152 -6.65 -4.51 13.76
CA ARG A 152 -7.88 -4.92 13.08
C ARG A 152 -9.00 -3.90 13.21
N GLN A 153 -8.65 -2.61 13.28
CA GLN A 153 -9.62 -1.52 13.36
C GLN A 153 -9.78 -0.81 12.01
N PRO A 154 -11.02 -0.45 11.62
CA PRO A 154 -11.23 0.45 10.50
C PRO A 154 -10.68 1.85 10.83
N PHE A 155 -10.44 2.68 9.82
CA PHE A 155 -10.15 4.08 10.02
C PHE A 155 -11.31 4.78 10.75
N MET A 156 -10.97 5.55 11.79
CA MET A 156 -11.93 6.38 12.53
C MET A 156 -11.56 7.85 12.33
N PRO A 157 -12.44 8.68 11.73
CA PRO A 157 -12.20 10.11 11.61
C PRO A 157 -12.03 10.78 12.97
N ASP A 158 -11.09 11.70 13.08
CA ASP A 158 -10.93 12.58 14.24
C ASP A 158 -11.96 13.73 14.15
N PRO A 159 -12.93 13.83 15.08
CA PRO A 159 -13.95 14.87 15.05
C PRO A 159 -13.41 16.27 15.33
N ALA A 160 -12.19 16.41 15.87
CA ALA A 160 -11.53 17.69 16.08
C ALA A 160 -10.79 18.20 14.83
N ARG A 161 -10.73 17.40 13.75
CA ARG A 161 -10.03 17.72 12.50
C ARG A 161 -11.03 17.98 11.37
N PRO A 162 -10.67 18.85 10.40
CA PRO A 162 -11.52 19.08 9.23
C PRO A 162 -11.64 17.80 8.38
N ALA A 163 -12.68 17.76 7.56
CA ALA A 163 -12.95 16.60 6.69
C ALA A 163 -11.81 16.33 5.68
N SER A 164 -11.16 17.38 5.18
CA SER A 164 -10.01 17.28 4.26
C SER A 164 -8.82 16.57 4.92
N TRP A 165 -8.48 16.96 6.15
CA TRP A 165 -7.44 16.28 6.93
C TRP A 165 -7.76 14.80 7.15
N ASN A 166 -9.00 14.48 7.55
CA ASN A 166 -9.43 13.09 7.75
C ASN A 166 -9.38 12.27 6.46
N ARG A 167 -9.72 12.88 5.31
CA ARG A 167 -9.57 12.25 3.99
C ARG A 167 -8.09 11.96 3.69
N GLY A 168 -7.19 12.90 3.98
CA GLY A 168 -5.75 12.71 3.84
C GLY A 168 -5.21 11.60 4.72
N ALA A 169 -5.59 11.61 6.01
CA ALA A 169 -5.22 10.58 6.98
C ALA A 169 -5.67 9.20 6.53
N TYR A 170 -6.90 9.09 6.01
CA TYR A 170 -7.43 7.87 5.44
C TYR A 170 -6.60 7.41 4.24
N LEU A 171 -6.38 8.26 3.25
CA LEU A 171 -5.64 7.91 2.03
C LEU A 171 -4.19 7.53 2.33
N VAL A 172 -3.47 8.30 3.15
CA VAL A 172 -2.05 8.03 3.48
C VAL A 172 -1.89 6.83 4.41
N GLY A 173 -2.81 6.68 5.38
CA GLY A 173 -2.72 5.68 6.43
C GLY A 173 -3.32 4.31 6.09
N SER A 174 -4.19 4.24 5.08
CA SER A 174 -4.86 2.99 4.66
C SER A 174 -4.47 2.57 3.24
N LEU A 175 -5.21 3.00 2.22
CA LEU A 175 -5.06 2.59 0.82
C LEU A 175 -3.71 3.01 0.24
N GLY A 176 -3.23 4.21 0.52
CA GLY A 176 -1.92 4.68 0.07
C GLY A 176 -0.75 4.01 0.78
N HIS A 177 -0.99 3.28 1.88
CA HIS A 177 -0.04 2.48 2.66
C HIS A 177 1.34 3.11 2.85
N CYS A 178 1.42 4.45 2.95
CA CYS A 178 2.69 5.17 2.82
C CYS A 178 3.67 4.80 3.94
N ALA A 179 3.14 4.41 5.10
CA ALA A 179 3.92 3.95 6.24
C ALA A 179 4.69 2.66 5.97
N GLU A 180 4.28 1.83 5.01
CA GLU A 180 4.93 0.54 4.73
C GLU A 180 6.36 0.74 4.20
N CYS A 181 6.62 1.82 3.46
CA CYS A 181 7.96 2.19 3.03
C CYS A 181 8.57 3.29 3.89
N HIS A 182 7.79 4.29 4.28
CA HIS A 182 8.28 5.44 5.02
C HIS A 182 8.42 5.21 6.53
N SER A 183 8.50 3.98 7.02
CA SER A 183 8.71 3.72 8.46
C SER A 183 9.82 2.69 8.68
N ALA A 184 10.53 2.84 9.79
CA ALA A 184 11.49 1.84 10.22
C ALA A 184 10.79 0.55 10.63
N ARG A 185 11.45 -0.58 10.38
CA ARG A 185 10.96 -1.92 10.72
C ARG A 185 11.89 -2.59 11.72
N ASN A 186 11.31 -3.38 12.62
CA ASN A 186 12.05 -4.25 13.52
C ASN A 186 12.54 -5.52 12.79
N PHE A 187 13.29 -6.36 13.48
CA PHE A 187 13.86 -7.60 12.92
C PHE A 187 12.79 -8.62 12.45
N LEU A 188 11.54 -8.51 12.90
CA LEU A 188 10.42 -9.32 12.44
C LEU A 188 9.71 -8.72 11.21
N GLY A 189 10.22 -7.60 10.68
CA GLY A 189 9.62 -6.89 9.54
C GLY A 189 8.38 -6.06 9.90
N GLY A 190 8.02 -5.92 11.18
CA GLY A 190 6.91 -5.08 11.61
C GLY A 190 7.33 -3.61 11.75
N ILE A 191 6.42 -2.67 11.43
CA ILE A 191 6.66 -1.23 11.62
C ILE A 191 6.87 -0.93 13.11
N ILE A 192 7.89 -0.14 13.42
CA ILE A 192 8.11 0.39 14.76
C ILE A 192 7.18 1.60 14.94
N ALA A 193 6.14 1.47 15.77
CA ALA A 193 5.10 2.48 15.91
C ALA A 193 5.64 3.89 16.24
N ALA A 194 6.66 3.98 17.10
CA ALA A 194 7.31 5.24 17.47
C ALA A 194 8.11 5.91 16.34
N GLN A 195 8.39 5.18 15.25
CA GLN A 195 9.15 5.65 14.08
C GLN A 195 8.30 5.60 12.80
N ARG A 196 6.96 5.59 12.95
CA ARG A 196 6.05 5.63 11.81
C ARG A 196 6.28 6.92 11.01
N PHE A 197 6.37 6.79 9.69
CA PHE A 197 6.67 7.89 8.73
C PHE A 197 8.09 8.48 8.81
N ALA A 198 8.95 7.96 9.70
CA ALA A 198 10.30 8.48 9.94
C ALA A 198 11.37 8.02 8.92
N GLY A 199 10.97 7.32 7.86
CA GLY A 199 11.88 6.71 6.88
C GLY A 199 12.67 5.52 7.45
N GLY A 200 13.62 5.02 6.67
CA GLY A 200 14.47 3.89 7.08
C GLY A 200 15.11 3.14 5.91
N PRO A 201 15.77 1.99 6.20
CA PRO A 201 16.22 1.07 5.17
C PRO A 201 15.07 0.66 4.24
N ASN A 202 15.34 0.57 2.95
CA ASN A 202 14.32 0.19 1.97
C ASN A 202 13.82 -1.24 2.24
N PRO A 203 12.50 -1.46 2.48
CA PRO A 203 11.98 -2.81 2.70
C PRO A 203 12.10 -3.72 1.48
N GLU A 204 12.23 -3.14 0.28
CA GLU A 204 12.39 -3.88 -0.98
C GLU A 204 13.87 -4.23 -1.30
N GLY A 205 14.81 -3.94 -0.40
CA GLY A 205 16.23 -4.27 -0.58
C GLY A 205 17.17 -3.10 -0.30
N GLU A 206 18.00 -2.75 -1.28
CA GLU A 206 19.01 -1.70 -1.11
C GLU A 206 18.42 -0.29 -1.11
N GLY A 207 19.13 0.62 -0.44
CA GLY A 207 18.80 2.04 -0.40
C GLY A 207 18.09 2.47 0.89
N TRP A 208 17.54 3.68 0.84
CA TRP A 208 16.97 4.35 2.01
C TRP A 208 15.73 5.13 1.60
N VAL A 209 14.64 4.92 2.32
CA VAL A 209 13.37 5.63 2.13
C VAL A 209 13.37 6.88 3.03
N PRO A 210 13.03 8.08 2.49
CA PRO A 210 13.11 9.32 3.25
C PRO A 210 12.06 9.41 4.36
N ASN A 211 12.35 10.25 5.35
CA ASN A 211 11.42 10.65 6.41
C ASN A 211 10.43 11.67 5.85
N ILE A 212 9.13 11.40 5.95
CA ILE A 212 8.06 12.28 5.43
C ILE A 212 7.34 13.06 6.53
N THR A 213 7.87 13.03 7.76
CA THR A 213 7.42 13.91 8.83
C THR A 213 8.08 15.29 8.74
N GLN A 214 7.71 16.21 9.62
CA GLN A 214 8.38 17.52 9.70
C GLN A 214 9.89 17.42 9.99
N LYS A 215 10.40 16.28 10.46
CA LYS A 215 11.84 16.06 10.61
C LYS A 215 12.58 15.95 9.27
N GLY A 216 11.93 15.40 8.24
CA GLY A 216 12.53 15.17 6.93
C GLY A 216 12.12 16.17 5.86
N ILE A 217 10.84 16.58 5.84
CA ILE A 217 10.27 17.49 4.84
C ILE A 217 9.70 18.77 5.46
N GLY A 218 10.25 19.20 6.60
CA GLY A 218 9.77 20.39 7.34
C GLY A 218 9.71 21.67 6.51
N GLU A 219 10.61 21.82 5.53
CA GLU A 219 10.67 22.97 4.64
C GLU A 219 9.68 22.91 3.47
N TRP A 220 9.13 21.73 3.16
CA TRP A 220 8.18 21.58 2.05
C TRP A 220 6.82 22.14 2.45
N SER A 221 6.23 22.98 1.60
CA SER A 221 4.85 23.43 1.76
C SER A 221 3.85 22.33 1.36
N GLU A 222 2.58 22.49 1.71
CA GLU A 222 1.52 21.59 1.21
C GLU A 222 1.43 21.61 -0.32
N LYS A 223 1.75 22.75 -0.95
CA LYS A 223 1.79 22.87 -2.41
C LYS A 223 2.92 22.04 -3.01
N ASP A 224 4.09 22.03 -2.38
CA ASP A 224 5.23 21.21 -2.81
C ASP A 224 4.90 19.72 -2.71
N ILE A 225 4.27 19.29 -1.61
CA ILE A 225 3.84 17.89 -1.44
C ILE A 225 2.77 17.54 -2.47
N THR A 226 1.80 18.42 -2.72
CA THR A 226 0.75 18.20 -3.72
C THR A 226 1.34 18.07 -5.12
N TYR A 227 2.26 18.97 -5.48
CA TYR A 227 2.96 18.96 -6.76
C TYR A 227 3.78 17.69 -6.94
N PHE A 228 4.55 17.30 -5.91
CA PHE A 228 5.30 16.05 -5.92
C PHE A 228 4.40 14.83 -6.12
N LEU A 229 3.25 14.75 -5.43
CA LEU A 229 2.29 13.66 -5.61
C LEU A 229 1.63 13.64 -7.00
N GLU A 230 1.69 14.74 -7.74
CA GLU A 230 1.16 14.87 -9.10
C GLU A 230 2.21 14.57 -10.18
N THR A 231 3.42 15.11 -10.05
CA THR A 231 4.46 15.10 -11.09
C THR A 231 5.64 14.20 -10.75
N GLY A 232 5.90 13.99 -9.47
CA GLY A 232 7.10 13.33 -8.95
C GLY A 232 8.31 14.25 -8.83
N GLU A 233 8.18 15.53 -9.18
CA GLU A 233 9.25 16.52 -9.07
C GLU A 233 9.34 17.08 -7.66
N MET A 234 10.57 17.20 -7.16
CA MET A 234 10.90 17.74 -5.84
C MET A 234 11.19 19.26 -5.94
N PRO A 235 11.07 20.03 -4.84
CA PRO A 235 11.32 21.47 -4.84
C PRO A 235 12.75 21.88 -5.24
N ASP A 236 13.71 20.97 -5.09
CA ASP A 236 15.11 21.18 -5.47
C ASP A 236 15.40 20.84 -6.95
N GLY A 237 14.38 20.41 -7.70
CA GLY A 237 14.46 20.04 -9.11
C GLY A 237 14.81 18.58 -9.38
N ASP A 238 15.01 17.74 -8.34
CA ASP A 238 15.17 16.29 -8.52
C ASP A 238 13.81 15.60 -8.77
N THR A 239 13.81 14.32 -9.12
CA THR A 239 12.60 13.54 -9.38
C THR A 239 12.58 12.24 -8.60
N ALA A 240 11.39 11.80 -8.18
CA ALA A 240 11.18 10.52 -7.52
C ALA A 240 11.70 9.36 -8.39
N GLY A 241 12.64 8.59 -7.86
CA GLY A 241 13.16 7.36 -8.46
C GLY A 241 12.51 6.08 -7.92
N GLY A 242 12.88 4.95 -8.51
CA GLY A 242 12.58 3.60 -8.00
C GLY A 242 11.09 3.35 -7.74
N SER A 243 10.77 2.75 -6.60
CA SER A 243 9.39 2.38 -6.23
C SER A 243 8.50 3.60 -6.02
N MET A 244 9.05 4.74 -5.58
CA MET A 244 8.28 5.97 -5.42
C MET A 244 7.76 6.49 -6.76
N ALA A 245 8.53 6.39 -7.85
CA ALA A 245 8.06 6.75 -9.19
C ALA A 245 6.78 5.98 -9.60
N ARG A 246 6.66 4.71 -9.18
CA ARG A 246 5.44 3.90 -9.41
C ARG A 246 4.27 4.38 -8.57
N VAL A 247 4.52 4.80 -7.33
CA VAL A 247 3.50 5.42 -6.46
C VAL A 247 3.01 6.74 -7.07
N ILE A 248 3.91 7.60 -7.55
CA ILE A 248 3.57 8.87 -8.21
C ILE A 248 2.64 8.65 -9.41
N LYS A 249 2.91 7.63 -10.23
CA LYS A 249 2.05 7.26 -11.36
C LYS A 249 0.61 6.87 -10.96
N ASN A 250 0.37 6.57 -9.69
CA ASN A 250 -0.95 6.31 -9.16
C ASN A 250 -1.57 7.56 -8.53
N THR A 251 -0.81 8.27 -7.70
CA THR A 251 -1.32 9.48 -7.02
C THR A 251 -1.62 10.61 -8.01
N SER A 252 -0.94 10.66 -9.14
CA SER A 252 -1.24 11.57 -10.26
C SER A 252 -2.59 11.30 -10.92
N ARG A 253 -3.18 10.10 -10.72
CA ARG A 253 -4.53 9.74 -11.19
C ARG A 253 -5.63 10.06 -10.18
N LEU A 254 -5.28 10.45 -8.96
CA LEU A 254 -6.26 10.90 -7.97
C LEU A 254 -6.81 12.29 -8.34
N SER A 255 -7.86 12.73 -7.65
CA SER A 255 -8.31 14.11 -7.78
C SER A 255 -7.27 15.07 -7.18
N SER A 256 -7.25 16.32 -7.63
CA SER A 256 -6.44 17.37 -6.99
C SER A 256 -6.83 17.57 -5.52
N GLN A 257 -8.12 17.40 -5.19
CA GLN A 257 -8.62 17.46 -3.82
C GLN A 257 -8.04 16.33 -2.95
N ASP A 258 -7.97 15.10 -3.45
CA ASP A 258 -7.37 13.98 -2.72
C ASP A 258 -5.87 14.20 -2.51
N ARG A 259 -5.13 14.67 -3.54
CA ARG A 259 -3.71 15.01 -3.39
C ARG A 259 -3.49 16.11 -2.36
N ALA A 260 -4.31 17.16 -2.38
CA ALA A 260 -4.25 18.24 -1.40
C ALA A 260 -4.57 17.75 0.02
N ALA A 261 -5.58 16.89 0.18
CA ALA A 261 -5.90 16.27 1.46
C ALA A 261 -4.74 15.41 1.99
N MET A 262 -4.11 14.59 1.13
CA MET A 262 -2.91 13.83 1.48
C MET A 262 -1.77 14.76 1.92
N ALA A 263 -1.55 15.87 1.21
CA ALA A 263 -0.55 16.87 1.55
C ALA A 263 -0.83 17.56 2.90
N GLU A 264 -2.07 17.97 3.16
CA GLU A 264 -2.51 18.53 4.46
C GLU A 264 -2.20 17.56 5.61
N TYR A 265 -2.55 16.28 5.46
CA TYR A 265 -2.26 15.27 6.47
C TYR A 265 -0.75 15.07 6.66
N ILE A 266 0.02 14.87 5.59
CA ILE A 266 1.47 14.67 5.66
C ILE A 266 2.16 15.87 6.31
N LYS A 267 1.76 17.10 5.94
CA LYS A 267 2.31 18.33 6.52
C LYS A 267 1.98 18.47 8.02
N SER A 268 0.87 17.90 8.46
CA SER A 268 0.50 17.92 9.88
C SER A 268 1.28 16.92 10.75
N LEU A 269 2.01 15.97 10.16
CA LEU A 269 2.71 14.93 10.91
C LEU A 269 3.81 15.55 11.80
N PRO A 270 3.83 15.27 13.12
CA PRO A 270 4.84 15.81 14.01
C PRO A 270 6.23 15.31 13.59
N PRO A 271 7.32 16.05 13.86
CA PRO A 271 8.67 15.58 13.57
C PRO A 271 8.96 14.31 14.37
N VAL A 272 9.35 13.23 13.68
CA VAL A 272 9.73 11.95 14.29
C VAL A 272 11.16 11.60 13.89
N GLU A 273 11.98 11.24 14.88
CA GLU A 273 13.33 10.78 14.63
C GLU A 273 13.33 9.36 14.05
N GLY A 274 13.96 9.22 12.89
CA GLY A 274 14.16 7.93 12.23
C GLY A 274 15.44 7.22 12.68
N PRO A 275 15.66 5.98 12.24
CA PRO A 275 16.94 5.30 12.42
C PRO A 275 18.06 6.09 11.72
N PRO A 276 19.31 6.02 12.24
CA PRO A 276 20.43 6.74 11.63
C PRO A 276 20.71 6.19 10.23
N ARG A 277 20.80 7.08 9.24
CA ARG A 277 21.18 6.71 7.87
C ARG A 277 22.69 6.38 7.82
N PRO A 278 23.09 5.19 7.35
CA PRO A 278 24.50 4.90 7.13
C PRO A 278 25.12 5.91 6.16
N ARG A 279 26.32 6.40 6.47
CA ARG A 279 27.08 7.21 5.50
C ARG A 279 27.35 6.35 4.27
N LYS A 280 27.06 6.86 3.06
CA LYS A 280 27.49 6.19 1.83
C LYS A 280 28.99 5.94 1.93
N ALA A 281 29.44 4.70 1.79
CA ALA A 281 30.86 4.40 1.65
C ALA A 281 31.36 5.13 0.41
N THR A 282 32.24 6.13 0.60
CA THR A 282 32.98 6.74 -0.50
C THR A 282 33.78 5.62 -1.15
N HIS A 283 33.38 5.18 -2.35
CA HIS A 283 34.24 4.35 -3.17
C HIS A 283 35.43 5.22 -3.54
N GLY A 284 36.53 5.06 -2.81
CA GLY A 284 37.81 5.65 -3.17
C GLY A 284 38.18 5.13 -4.55
N GLY A 285 38.31 6.03 -5.51
CA GLY A 285 38.86 5.72 -6.81
C GLY A 285 40.28 5.18 -6.65
N ASN A 286 40.54 4.06 -7.33
CA ASN A 286 41.88 3.67 -7.78
C ASN A 286 41.93 3.86 -9.29
#